data_AF-A0A1B0G0M9-F1
#
_entry.id   AF-A0A1B0G0M9-F1
#
_cell.length_a   1.000
_cell.length_b   1.000
_cell.length_c   1.000
_cell.angle_alpha   90.00
_cell.angle_beta   90.00
_cell.angle_gamma   90.00
#
_symmetry.space_group_name_H-M   'P 1'
#
loop_
_entity.id
_entity.type
_entity.pdbx_description
1 polymer ?
#
loop_
_entity_poly.entity_id
_entity_poly.type
_entity_poly.pdbx_seq_one_letter_code
_entity_poly.pdbx_strand_id
1 'polypeptide(L)' 'MDKWCENNCLRYPPNCPETACYCPQECVAIGELEGKEGADTYCMDACLNYGSDCPAKRCRCF' A
#
# COMPACT_ATOMS: atom_id res chain seq x y z
N MET A 1 3.24 -6.99 -4.96
CA MET A 1 4.06 -7.14 -3.75
C MET A 1 4.18 -8.62 -3.43
N ASP A 2 5.35 -9.08 -2.98
CA ASP A 2 5.55 -10.48 -2.60
C ASP A 2 4.97 -10.79 -1.22
N LYS A 3 4.61 -12.06 -0.97
CA LYS A 3 3.97 -12.49 0.27
C LYS A 3 4.86 -12.24 1.50
N TRP A 4 6.17 -12.35 1.33
CA TRP A 4 7.12 -12.02 2.39
C TRP A 4 7.07 -10.54 2.76
N CYS A 5 6.99 -9.65 1.75
CA CYS A 5 6.92 -8.21 1.95
C CYS A 5 5.64 -7.84 2.70
N GLU A 6 4.47 -8.28 2.25
CA GLU A 6 3.18 -8.04 2.90
C GLU A 6 3.25 -8.39 4.40
N ASN A 7 3.69 -9.61 4.73
CA ASN A 7 3.78 -10.07 6.12
C ASN A 7 4.77 -9.27 6.96
N ASN A 8 5.88 -8.78 6.38
CA ASN A 8 6.90 -8.04 7.11
C ASN A 8 6.61 -6.53 7.19
N CYS A 9 5.87 -5.97 6.23
CA CYS A 9 5.34 -4.60 6.27
C CYS A 9 4.25 -4.46 7.33
N LEU A 10 3.35 -5.45 7.45
CA LEU A 10 2.25 -5.46 8.42
C LEU A 10 2.67 -5.90 9.83
N ARG A 11 3.93 -6.26 10.04
CA ARG A 11 4.44 -6.69 11.33
C ARG A 11 4.62 -5.48 12.26
N TYR A 12 4.41 -5.67 13.56
CA TYR A 12 4.75 -4.67 14.58
C TYR A 12 5.77 -5.25 15.57
N PRO A 13 7.03 -4.76 15.61
CA PRO A 13 7.59 -3.74 14.72
C PRO A 13 7.77 -4.25 13.27
N PRO A 14 7.72 -3.37 12.25
CA PRO A 14 7.97 -3.75 10.86
C PRO A 14 9.36 -4.35 10.71
N ASN A 15 9.47 -5.39 9.89
CA ASN A 15 10.74 -6.08 9.62
C ASN A 15 11.02 -6.13 8.12
N CYS A 16 10.95 -4.97 7.47
CA CYS A 16 11.11 -4.85 6.03
C CYS A 16 12.21 -3.84 5.72
N PRO A 17 13.46 -4.30 5.49
CA PRO A 17 14.52 -3.41 5.03
C PRO A 17 14.21 -2.92 3.61
N GLU A 18 14.45 -1.64 3.32
CA GLU A 18 14.13 -1.00 2.04
C GLU A 18 14.81 -1.68 0.84
N THR A 19 15.94 -2.36 1.07
CA THR A 19 16.65 -3.13 0.04
C THR A 19 15.91 -4.39 -0.42
N ALA A 20 14.94 -4.87 0.38
CA ALA A 20 14.15 -6.06 0.06
C ALA A 20 12.80 -5.68 -0.56
N CYS A 21 12.04 -4.80 0.10
CA CYS A 21 10.77 -4.32 -0.39
C CYS A 21 10.50 -2.90 0.08
N TYR A 22 9.68 -2.18 -0.69
CA TYR A 22 9.13 -0.90 -0.27
C TYR A 22 7.79 -1.12 0.45
N CYS A 23 7.66 -0.64 1.69
CA CYS A 23 6.40 -0.67 2.44
C CYS A 23 5.78 0.74 2.45
N PRO A 24 4.69 0.98 1.68
CA PRO A 24 3.92 2.20 1.81
C PRO A 24 3.58 2.51 3.27
N GLN A 25 3.91 3.71 3.70
CA GLN A 25 3.52 4.27 5.00
C GLN A 25 2.27 5.15 4.86
N GLU A 26 2.11 5.76 3.69
CA GLU A 26 0.98 6.64 3.39
C GLU A 26 0.46 6.37 1.98
N CYS A 27 -0.86 6.27 1.84
CA CYS A 27 -1.52 6.15 0.56
C CYS A 27 -2.63 7.19 0.49
N VAL A 28 -2.66 7.94 -0.61
CA VAL A 28 -3.69 8.92 -0.90
C VAL A 28 -4.47 8.51 -2.14
N ALA A 29 -5.78 8.61 -2.04
CA ALA A 29 -6.67 8.45 -3.18
C ALA A 29 -6.58 9.67 -4.10
N ILE A 30 -6.46 9.40 -5.40
CA ILE A 30 -6.38 10.40 -6.46
C ILE A 30 -7.42 10.10 -7.55
N GLY A 31 -7.64 11.06 -8.45
CA GLY A 31 -8.54 10.87 -9.59
C GLY A 31 -9.97 10.59 -9.14
N GLU A 32 -10.58 9.50 -9.61
CA GLU A 32 -11.98 9.20 -9.31
C GLU A 32 -12.26 8.75 -7.87
N LEU A 33 -11.21 8.44 -7.09
CA LEU A 33 -11.33 8.08 -5.67
C LEU A 33 -11.02 9.25 -4.72
N GLU A 34 -10.55 10.38 -5.25
CA GLU A 34 -10.19 11.56 -4.46
C GLU A 34 -11.38 12.08 -3.65
N GLY A 35 -11.15 12.34 -2.35
CA GLY A 35 -12.16 12.89 -1.44
C GLY A 35 -13.26 11.91 -1.00
N LYS A 36 -13.19 10.64 -1.40
CA LYS A 36 -14.13 9.61 -0.93
C LYS A 36 -13.70 9.05 0.42
N GLU A 37 -14.64 8.97 1.35
CA GLU A 37 -14.40 8.37 2.66
C GLU A 37 -13.92 6.91 2.52
N GLY A 38 -12.82 6.58 3.21
CA GLY A 38 -12.19 5.25 3.19
C GLY A 38 -11.36 4.93 1.94
N ALA A 39 -11.25 5.85 0.97
CA ALA A 39 -10.48 5.59 -0.24
C ALA A 39 -8.97 5.45 0.01
N ASP A 40 -8.42 6.17 0.99
CA ASP A 40 -7.01 6.06 1.38
C ASP A 40 -6.71 4.68 1.97
N THR A 41 -7.61 4.14 2.81
CA THR A 41 -7.53 2.78 3.34
C THR A 41 -7.63 1.73 2.22
N TYR A 42 -8.57 1.92 1.29
CA TYR A 42 -8.66 1.06 0.10
C TYR A 42 -7.36 1.05 -0.70
N CYS A 43 -6.76 2.22 -0.92
CA CYS A 43 -5.47 2.34 -1.60
C CYS A 43 -4.36 1.60 -0.83
N MET A 44 -4.30 1.79 0.49
CA MET A 44 -3.33 1.09 1.34
C MET A 44 -3.45 -0.43 1.21
N ASP A 45 -4.65 -0.98 1.34
CA ASP A 45 -4.91 -2.42 1.23
C ASP A 45 -4.59 -2.95 -0.18
N ALA A 46 -4.97 -2.21 -1.22
CA ALA A 46 -4.72 -2.61 -2.62
C ALA A 46 -3.23 -2.66 -2.96
N CYS A 47 -2.41 -1.79 -2.34
CA CYS A 47 -0.99 -1.68 -2.62
C CYS A 47 -0.12 -2.54 -1.68
N LEU A 48 -0.59 -2.87 -0.46
CA LEU A 48 0.12 -3.73 0.48
C LEU A 48 -0.18 -5.22 0.33
N ASN A 49 -1.29 -5.61 -0.31
CA ASN A 49 -1.65 -7.02 -0.44
C ASN A 49 -0.63 -7.81 -1.30
N TYR A 50 -0.56 -9.12 -1.05
CA TYR A 50 0.15 -10.01 -1.96
C TYR A 50 -0.45 -9.95 -3.37
N GLY A 51 0.42 -9.80 -4.37
CA GLY A 51 0.02 -9.54 -5.76
C GLY A 51 -0.02 -8.05 -6.09
N SER A 52 -0.36 -7.17 -5.14
CA SER A 52 -0.49 -5.70 -5.28
C SER A 52 -1.18 -5.28 -6.58
N ASP A 53 -2.50 -5.13 -6.54
CA ASP A 53 -3.27 -4.52 -7.63
C ASP A 53 -3.50 -3.02 -7.36
N CYS A 54 -2.40 -2.31 -7.10
CA CYS A 54 -2.40 -0.90 -6.75
C CYS A 54 -2.83 -0.05 -7.97
N PRO A 55 -4.02 0.57 -7.97
CA PRO A 55 -4.52 1.24 -9.16
C PRO A 55 -3.83 2.60 -9.32
N ALA A 56 -2.71 2.66 -10.05
CA ALA A 56 -1.84 3.84 -10.14
C ALA A 56 -2.51 5.14 -10.65
N LYS A 57 -3.69 5.06 -11.28
CA LYS A 57 -4.50 6.22 -11.70
C LYS A 57 -5.47 6.73 -10.62
N ARG A 58 -5.65 5.94 -9.57
CA ARG A 58 -6.62 6.17 -8.48
C ARG A 58 -5.98 6.22 -7.10
N CYS A 59 -4.76 5.70 -6.96
CA CYS A 59 -4.02 5.64 -5.72
C CYS A 59 -2.58 6.09 -5.96
N ARG A 60 -2.05 6.83 -4.99
CA ARG A 60 -0.62 7.16 -4.92
C ARG A 60 -0.12 6.83 -3.52
N CYS A 61 0.88 5.95 -3.45
CA CYS A 61 1.42 5.43 -2.21
C CYS A 61 2.90 5.76 -2.08
N PHE A 62 3.32 6.11 -0.87
CA PHE A 62 4.67 6.50 -0.48
C PHE A 62 5.05 5.85 0.85
#